data_AF-X0XHC7-F1
#
_entry.id   AF-X0XHC7-F1
#
_cell.length_a   1.000
_cell.length_b   1.000
_cell.length_c   1.000
_cell.angle_alpha   90.00
_cell.angle_beta   90.00
_cell.angle_gamma   90.00
#
_symmetry.space_group_name_H-M   'P 1'
#
loop_
_entity.id
_entity.type
_entity.pdbx_description
1 polymer ?
#
loop_
_entity_poly.entity_id
_entity_poly.type
_entity_poly.pdbx_seq_one_letter_code
_entity_poly.pdbx_strand_id
1 'polypeptide(L)' 'RLCAKMLVNARIKRFVSFGKYQDDLFSDLFREAGISVEVLARPEGIITFLD' A
#
# COMPACT_ATOMS: atom_id res chain seq x y z
N ARG A 1 8.18 -10.05 3.68
CA ARG A 1 8.98 -10.75 2.64
C ARG A 1 8.23 -11.81 1.81
N LEU A 2 6.96 -12.16 2.07
CA LEU A 2 6.14 -12.97 1.15
C LEU A 2 4.95 -12.18 0.54
N CYS A 3 4.43 -11.21 1.29
CA CYS A 3 3.21 -10.47 0.96
C CYS A 3 3.34 -9.55 -0.27
N ALA A 4 4.49 -8.90 -0.48
CA ALA A 4 4.73 -8.04 -1.65
C ALA A 4 4.59 -8.82 -2.96
N LYS A 5 5.23 -9.99 -3.03
CA LYS A 5 5.22 -10.82 -4.24
C LYS A 5 3.81 -11.31 -4.55
N MET A 6 3.00 -11.58 -3.51
CA MET A 6 1.58 -11.90 -3.70
C MET A 6 0.82 -10.72 -4.33
N LEU A 7 1.05 -9.49 -3.86
CA LEU A 7 0.39 -8.29 -4.39
C LEU A 7 0.83 -7.95 -5.81
N VAL A 8 2.12 -8.10 -6.12
CA VAL A 8 2.65 -7.92 -7.49
C VAL A 8 2.05 -8.96 -8.44
N ASN A 9 2.04 -10.24 -8.05
CA ASN A 9 1.46 -11.31 -8.87
C ASN A 9 -0.05 -11.15 -9.08
N ALA A 10 -0.75 -10.56 -8.11
CA ALA A 10 -2.18 -10.24 -8.23
C ALA A 10 -2.48 -9.11 -9.24
N ARG A 11 -1.44 -8.42 -9.77
CA ARG A 11 -1.55 -7.35 -10.78
C ARG A 11 -2.50 -6.21 -10.38
N ILE A 12 -2.46 -5.83 -9.11
CA ILE A 12 -3.20 -4.67 -8.62
C ILE A 12 -2.71 -3.38 -9.29
N LYS A 13 -3.58 -2.40 -9.46
CA LYS A 13 -3.22 -1.10 -10.05
C LYS A 13 -2.58 -0.14 -9.04
N ARG A 14 -3.03 -0.20 -7.78
CA ARG A 14 -2.66 0.74 -6.73
C ARG A 14 -2.64 0.07 -5.35
N PHE A 15 -1.63 0.38 -4.55
CA PHE A 15 -1.50 0.00 -3.15
C PHE A 15 -1.52 1.26 -2.29
N VAL A 16 -2.42 1.30 -1.30
CA VAL A 16 -2.57 2.44 -0.37
C VAL A 16 -2.31 1.95 1.05
N SER A 17 -1.51 2.70 1.81
CA SER A 17 -1.22 2.42 3.22
C SER A 17 -1.25 3.70 4.05
N PHE A 18 -1.65 3.59 5.32
CA PHE A 18 -1.61 4.70 6.28
C PHE A 18 -0.33 4.72 7.14
N GLY A 19 0.57 3.78 6.90
CA GLY A 19 1.85 3.66 7.58
C GLY A 19 2.95 3.30 6.61
N LYS A 20 4.20 3.65 6.96
CA LYS A 20 5.36 3.20 6.19
C LYS A 20 5.47 1.69 6.31
N TYR A 21 5.45 1.01 5.17
CA TYR A 21 5.82 -0.39 5.10
C TYR A 21 7.34 -0.49 5.33
N GLN A 22 7.79 -1.36 6.23
CA GLN A 22 9.14 -1.31 6.82
C GLN A 22 10.30 -1.76 5.91
N ASP A 23 10.16 -1.76 4.58
CA ASP A 23 11.20 -2.32 3.70
C ASP A 23 11.25 -1.56 2.38
N ASP A 24 12.37 -0.89 2.10
CA ASP A 24 12.61 -0.17 0.83
C ASP A 24 12.54 -1.12 -0.38
N LEU A 25 12.88 -2.39 -0.16
CA LEU A 25 12.77 -3.48 -1.14
C LEU A 25 11.35 -3.65 -1.71
N PHE A 26 10.32 -3.28 -0.95
CA PHE A 26 8.94 -3.36 -1.43
C PHE A 26 8.67 -2.25 -2.44
N SER A 27 9.09 -1.02 -2.14
CA SER A 27 8.89 0.13 -3.01
C SER A 27 9.49 -0.10 -4.40
N ASP A 28 10.70 -0.67 -4.44
CA ASP A 28 11.37 -1.02 -5.70
C ASP A 28 10.60 -2.10 -6.48
N LEU A 29 10.15 -3.16 -5.79
CA LEU A 29 9.37 -4.23 -6.43
C LEU A 29 8.04 -3.73 -7.01
N PHE A 30 7.32 -2.87 -6.28
CA PHE A 30 6.09 -2.26 -6.78
C PHE A 30 6.36 -1.30 -7.94
N ARG A 31 7.46 -0.55 -7.89
CA ARG A 31 7.88 0.33 -8.98
C ARG A 31 8.21 -0.45 -10.25
N GLU A 32 8.96 -1.54 -10.15
CA GLU A 32 9.28 -2.45 -11.26
C GLU A 32 8.01 -3.10 -11.84
N ALA A 33 7.04 -3.43 -10.99
CA ALA A 33 5.76 -3.99 -11.41
C ALA A 33 4.77 -2.96 -11.97
N GLY A 34 5.10 -1.66 -11.97
CA GLY A 34 4.21 -0.59 -12.44
C GLY A 34 3.02 -0.30 -11.52
N ILE A 35 3.12 -0.67 -10.24
CA ILE A 35 2.05 -0.50 -9.26
C ILE A 35 2.23 0.85 -8.56
N SER A 36 1.18 1.66 -8.53
CA SER A 36 1.20 2.94 -7.81
C SER A 36 1.14 2.70 -6.30
N VAL A 37 2.12 3.22 -5.55
CA VAL A 37 2.17 3.14 -4.09
C VAL A 37 1.90 4.51 -3.49
N GLU A 38 0.88 4.61 -2.64
CA GLU A 38 0.51 5.85 -1.95
C GLU A 38 0.49 5.61 -0.43
N VAL A 39 1.22 6.44 0.30
CA VAL A 39 1.19 6.45 1.76
C VAL A 39 0.43 7.68 2.22
N LEU A 40 -0.76 7.47 2.76
CA LEU A 40 -1.63 8.53 3.25
C LEU A 40 -1.40 8.76 4.75
N ALA A 41 -1.75 9.96 5.21
CA ALA A 41 -1.82 10.23 6.64
C ALA A 41 -2.92 9.37 7.26
N ARG A 42 -2.67 8.87 8.48
CA ARG A 42 -3.68 8.11 9.23
C ARG A 42 -4.91 9.02 9.44
N PRO A 43 -6.12 8.57 9.08
CA PRO A 43 -7.33 9.33 9.33
C PRO A 43 -7.57 9.44 10.84
N GLU A 44 -8.29 10.48 11.25
CA GLU A 44 -8.75 10.61 12.63
C GLU A 44 -9.65 9.41 12.98
N GLY A 45 -9.49 8.86 14.18
CA GLY A 45 -10.29 7.70 14.66
C GLY A 45 -11.73 8.06 15.01
N ILE A 46 -12.26 9.14 14.45
CA ILE A 46 -13.57 9.69 14.73
C ILE A 46 -14.50 9.30 13.58
N ILE A 47 -15.61 8.65 13.90
CA ILE A 47 -16.66 8.35 12.93
C ILE A 47 -17.43 9.64 12.68
N THR A 48 -17.32 10.22 11.48
CA THR A 48 -18.02 11.45 11.10
C THR A 48 -19.43 11.21 10.57
N PHE A 49 -19.78 9.95 10.27
CA PHE A 49 -21.08 9.56 9.74
C PHE A 49 -21.40 8.10 10.06
N LEU A 50 -22.63 7.84 10.47
CA LEU A 50 -23.17 6.51 10.76
C LEU A 50 -24.67 6.54 10.37
N ASP A 51 -24.98 6.13 9.14
CA ASP A 51 -26.35 5.80 8.71
C ASP A 51 -26.59 4.29 8.88
#